data_AF-A0A9P5MWU1-F1
#
_entry.id   AF-A0A9P5MWU1-F1
#
_cell.length_a   1.000
_cell.length_b   1.000
_cell.length_c   1.000
_cell.angle_alpha   90.00
_cell.angle_beta   90.00
_cell.angle_gamma   90.00
#
_symmetry.space_group_name_H-M   'P 1'
#
loop_
_entity.id
_entity.type
_entity.pdbx_description
1 polymer ?
#
loop_
_entity_poly.entity_id
_entity_poly.type
_entity_poly.pdbx_seq_one_letter_code
_entity_poly.pdbx_strand_id
1 'polypeptide(L)'
;MQSFSLVMRLIALVSVALAVSASVLPSQRDIENNAIGLKKRDGSDPQTSLTLDQSVICTNFEQDGSANATAGQSPSQTSGNNYINFCKTVNLPLTNGLQIQNGSCNPAPMGVIAPSTNMPSSKFVTPKNLDAVQANTTFEIVMAIKNLQTGNFTNPDSTYYAAPQLLNSENVIIGHTHFVIEQLSSITSTQPSDPTKFAHFVGVNTPADDQGNVSVNVTGGLPPGVYKLSSINTSANHVPVLVAVAQHGSMDDQIYFFVTADGKRPDNID
;
A
#
# COMPACT_ATOMS: atom_id res chain seq x y z
N MET A 1 1.63 74.01 -13.18
CA MET A 1 1.05 74.20 -11.83
C MET A 1 2.21 74.42 -10.87
N GLN A 2 2.45 75.68 -10.52
CA GLN A 2 3.36 76.10 -9.45
C GLN A 2 2.66 75.96 -8.09
N SER A 3 3.46 75.81 -7.03
CA SER A 3 3.27 76.31 -5.64
C SER A 3 3.70 75.25 -4.63
N PHE A 4 4.29 75.52 -3.47
CA PHE A 4 4.92 76.70 -2.87
C PHE A 4 5.72 76.17 -1.66
N SER A 5 6.75 76.90 -1.27
CA SER A 5 7.63 76.70 -0.11
C SER A 5 6.90 76.82 1.25
N LEU A 6 7.35 76.09 2.30
CA LEU A 6 7.41 76.68 3.65
C LEU A 6 8.51 76.06 4.54
N VAL A 7 9.11 76.97 5.27
CA VAL A 7 10.38 76.96 5.99
C VAL A 7 10.19 76.61 7.47
N MET A 8 11.07 75.73 7.97
CA MET A 8 11.81 75.75 9.26
C MET A 8 11.25 76.55 10.45
N ARG A 9 11.14 75.87 11.61
CA ARG A 9 11.46 76.48 12.92
C ARG A 9 12.17 75.48 13.85
N LEU A 10 13.32 75.94 14.33
CA LEU A 10 14.21 75.35 15.31
C LEU A 10 13.96 76.05 16.66
N ILE A 11 13.71 75.32 17.75
CA ILE A 11 13.95 75.84 19.12
C ILE A 11 14.53 74.70 19.95
N ALA A 12 15.75 74.93 20.42
CA ALA A 12 16.47 74.10 21.38
C ALA A 12 15.97 74.38 22.81
N LEU A 13 15.95 73.35 23.65
CA LEU A 13 16.08 73.50 25.09
C LEU A 13 17.08 72.47 25.62
N VAL A 14 18.19 73.00 26.10
CA VAL A 14 19.23 72.32 26.87
C VAL A 14 18.82 72.38 28.33
N SER A 15 18.92 71.27 29.06
CA SER A 15 19.07 71.27 30.53
C SER A 15 19.74 69.98 31.01
N VAL A 16 21.04 70.14 31.27
CA VAL A 16 21.87 69.65 32.40
C VAL A 16 21.63 68.25 32.98
N ALA A 17 22.73 67.49 32.99
CA ALA A 17 22.90 66.15 33.53
C ALA A 17 22.82 66.06 35.07
N LEU A 18 22.36 64.90 35.57
CA LEU A 18 22.85 64.30 36.81
C LEU A 18 23.18 62.82 36.55
N ALA A 19 24.46 62.48 36.64
CA ALA A 19 24.91 61.11 36.76
C ALA A 19 24.89 60.71 38.24
N VAL A 20 24.21 59.61 38.56
CA VAL A 20 24.37 58.90 39.83
C VAL A 20 24.68 57.45 39.49
N SER A 21 25.92 57.05 39.73
CA SER A 21 26.35 55.65 39.75
C SER A 21 26.26 55.14 41.19
N ALA A 22 25.49 54.08 41.44
CA ALA A 22 25.80 53.11 42.50
C ALA A 22 24.96 51.81 42.41
N SER A 23 25.70 50.71 42.53
CA SER A 23 25.36 49.38 43.04
C SER A 23 24.41 48.45 42.27
N VAL A 24 25.05 47.43 41.70
CA VAL A 24 24.54 46.10 41.34
C VAL A 24 23.96 45.37 42.56
N LEU A 25 22.79 44.74 42.39
CA LEU A 25 22.41 43.51 43.09
C LEU A 25 21.84 42.51 42.06
N PRO A 26 22.26 41.23 42.08
CA PRO A 26 21.95 40.26 41.04
C PRO A 26 20.57 39.60 41.25
N SER A 27 19.76 39.51 40.20
CA SER A 27 18.59 38.63 40.19
C SER A 27 19.01 37.21 39.83
N GLN A 28 18.89 36.32 40.82
CA GLN A 28 18.61 34.88 40.73
C GLN A 28 19.22 34.08 39.56
N ARG A 29 20.40 33.49 39.88
CA ARG A 29 20.80 32.09 39.66
C ARG A 29 20.18 31.34 38.47
N ASP A 30 21.00 31.21 37.44
CA ASP A 30 21.42 29.96 36.80
C ASP A 30 20.63 28.69 37.16
N ILE A 31 19.76 28.28 36.24
CA ILE A 31 19.50 26.87 35.98
C ILE A 31 19.79 26.65 34.49
N GLU A 32 21.07 26.51 34.16
CA GLU A 32 21.49 25.76 32.98
C GLU A 32 21.36 24.27 33.31
N ASN A 33 20.39 23.60 32.70
CA ASN A 33 20.40 22.14 32.59
C ASN A 33 19.88 21.74 31.20
N ASN A 34 20.82 21.67 30.27
CA ASN A 34 20.89 20.69 29.18
C ASN A 34 19.59 20.45 28.39
N ALA A 35 19.04 21.51 27.79
CA ALA A 35 18.26 21.34 26.57
C ALA A 35 19.24 21.10 25.42
N ILE A 36 19.46 19.82 25.12
CA ILE A 36 20.08 19.37 23.87
C ILE A 36 19.42 20.18 22.76
N GLY A 37 20.20 21.02 22.10
CA GLY A 37 19.71 21.90 21.05
C GLY A 37 19.16 21.07 19.89
N LEU A 38 17.87 20.74 19.96
CA LEU A 38 17.06 20.52 18.78
C LEU A 38 16.99 21.88 18.10
N LYS A 39 18.03 22.19 17.30
CA LYS A 39 17.90 23.15 16.21
C LYS A 39 16.64 22.72 15.46
N LYS A 40 15.56 23.50 15.60
CA LYS A 40 14.46 23.52 14.63
C LYS A 40 15.11 23.75 13.27
N ARG A 41 15.37 22.66 12.55
CA ARG A 41 15.73 22.69 11.13
C ARG A 41 14.41 22.59 10.38
N ASP A 42 14.09 23.72 9.77
CA ASP A 42 13.03 24.04 8.82
C ASP A 42 11.63 23.48 9.05
N GLY A 43 10.67 24.41 9.09
CA GLY A 43 9.26 24.14 8.79
C GLY A 43 9.04 23.79 7.32
N SER A 44 9.87 22.89 6.78
CA SER A 44 9.65 22.20 5.52
C SER A 44 8.60 21.12 5.74
N ASP A 45 7.66 20.99 4.81
CA ASP A 45 6.66 19.93 4.80
C ASP A 45 7.34 18.55 4.99
N PRO A 46 7.01 17.78 6.05
CA PRO A 46 7.57 16.45 6.27
C PRO A 46 7.44 15.51 5.07
N GLN A 47 6.46 15.72 4.18
CA GLN A 47 6.28 14.92 2.96
C GLN A 47 7.30 15.20 1.85
N THR A 48 8.05 16.30 1.96
CA THR A 48 9.12 16.66 1.02
C THR A 48 10.53 16.49 1.62
N SER A 49 10.59 16.08 2.90
CA SER A 49 11.84 15.92 3.63
C SER A 49 12.56 14.63 3.24
N LEU A 50 13.89 14.68 3.20
CA LEU A 50 14.75 13.51 3.06
C LEU A 50 15.22 12.94 4.41
N THR A 51 14.70 13.48 5.52
CA THR A 51 15.02 13.01 6.88
C THR A 51 13.76 12.50 7.56
N LEU A 52 13.87 11.35 8.23
CA LEU A 52 12.76 10.75 8.99
C LEU A 52 12.28 11.70 10.09
N ASP A 53 10.98 11.98 10.10
CA ASP A 53 10.34 12.75 11.17
C ASP A 53 10.26 11.91 12.45
N GLN A 54 10.59 12.50 13.59
CA GLN A 54 10.57 11.79 14.87
C GLN A 54 9.17 11.30 15.26
N SER A 55 8.12 12.01 14.83
CA SER A 55 6.73 11.68 15.17
C SER A 55 6.23 10.38 14.54
N VAL A 56 6.89 9.88 13.50
CA VAL A 56 6.50 8.65 12.81
C VAL A 56 7.37 7.44 13.18
N ILE A 57 8.32 7.57 14.13
CA ILE A 57 9.18 6.45 14.54
C ILE A 57 8.35 5.33 15.18
N CYS A 58 8.46 4.13 14.61
CA CYS A 58 7.81 2.91 15.06
C CYS A 58 8.71 2.18 16.06
N THR A 59 8.64 2.54 17.34
CA THR A 59 9.52 1.95 18.38
C THR A 59 9.41 0.44 18.52
N ASN A 60 8.27 -0.16 18.15
CA ASN A 60 8.11 -1.62 18.16
C ASN A 60 8.98 -2.33 17.11
N PHE A 61 9.50 -1.63 16.10
CA PHE A 61 10.44 -2.22 15.14
C PHE A 61 11.81 -2.50 15.76
N GLU A 62 12.10 -2.00 16.97
CA GLU A 62 13.32 -2.34 17.71
C GLU A 62 13.22 -3.70 18.42
N GLN A 63 12.04 -4.34 18.41
CA GLN A 63 11.79 -5.64 19.01
C GLN A 63 11.80 -6.73 17.94
N ASP A 64 12.51 -7.82 18.20
CA ASP A 64 12.60 -8.98 17.29
C ASP A 64 11.50 -10.03 17.54
N GLY A 65 10.63 -9.79 18.53
CA GLY A 65 9.54 -10.68 18.92
C GLY A 65 9.98 -11.95 19.66
N SER A 66 11.25 -12.05 20.08
CA SER A 66 11.78 -13.24 20.77
C SER A 66 11.26 -13.40 22.21
N ALA A 67 10.78 -12.32 22.82
CA ALA A 67 10.17 -12.36 24.15
C ALA A 67 8.87 -13.17 24.11
N ASN A 68 8.82 -14.29 24.86
CA ASN A 68 7.72 -15.26 24.86
C ASN A 68 7.50 -15.97 23.52
N ALA A 69 8.57 -16.19 22.75
CA ALA A 69 8.51 -16.88 21.47
C ALA A 69 7.87 -18.27 21.58
N THR A 70 7.02 -18.62 20.61
CA THR A 70 6.50 -19.98 20.45
C THR A 70 7.56 -20.87 19.79
N ALA A 71 7.55 -22.17 20.07
CA ALA A 71 8.46 -23.11 19.45
C ALA A 71 8.40 -23.01 17.91
N GLY A 72 9.55 -22.84 17.27
CA GLY A 72 9.67 -22.70 15.82
C GLY A 72 9.59 -21.27 15.27
N GLN A 73 9.42 -20.26 16.13
CA GLN A 73 9.45 -18.85 15.71
C GLN A 73 10.90 -18.36 15.46
N SER A 74 11.13 -17.73 14.31
CA SER A 74 12.38 -17.00 14.03
C SER A 74 12.28 -15.56 14.52
N PRO A 75 13.39 -14.96 15.02
CA PRO A 75 13.41 -13.55 15.36
C PRO A 75 13.23 -12.68 14.10
N SER A 76 12.51 -11.57 14.24
CA SER A 76 12.43 -10.54 13.21
C SER A 76 13.73 -9.74 13.13
N GLN A 77 14.00 -9.13 11.97
CA GLN A 77 14.94 -8.02 11.92
C GLN A 77 14.42 -6.86 12.78
N THR A 78 15.31 -5.96 13.18
CA THR A 78 14.95 -4.74 13.91
C THR A 78 15.44 -3.46 13.23
N SER A 79 14.81 -2.33 13.54
CA SER A 79 15.18 -1.00 13.05
C SER A 79 14.71 0.10 14.00
N GLY A 80 15.61 1.04 14.31
CA GLY A 80 15.27 2.29 15.02
C GLY A 80 14.91 3.46 14.10
N ASN A 81 14.85 3.24 12.78
CA ASN A 81 14.56 4.28 11.78
C ASN A 81 13.54 3.84 10.73
N ASN A 82 12.61 2.96 11.12
CA ASN A 82 11.52 2.48 10.27
C ASN A 82 11.98 1.85 8.95
N TYR A 83 13.17 1.27 8.91
CA TYR A 83 13.76 0.69 7.69
C TYR A 83 13.91 1.68 6.52
N ILE A 84 13.93 3.00 6.76
CA ILE A 84 14.01 4.00 5.67
C ILE A 84 15.24 3.83 4.76
N ASN A 85 16.31 3.22 5.27
CA ASN A 85 17.54 2.91 4.53
C ASN A 85 17.69 1.44 4.14
N PHE A 86 16.67 0.59 4.32
CA PHE A 86 16.76 -0.85 4.11
C PHE A 86 17.26 -1.21 2.71
N CYS A 87 16.78 -0.55 1.67
CA CYS A 87 17.22 -0.87 0.31
C CYS A 87 18.71 -0.61 0.05
N LYS A 88 19.42 0.13 0.92
CA LYS A 88 20.87 0.27 0.83
C LYS A 88 21.63 -0.98 1.30
N THR A 89 20.98 -1.86 2.04
CA THR A 89 21.60 -3.08 2.59
C THR A 89 21.49 -4.27 1.63
N VAL A 90 20.78 -4.12 0.52
CA VAL A 90 20.62 -5.15 -0.52
C VAL A 90 21.23 -4.67 -1.83
N ASN A 91 21.84 -5.59 -2.58
CA ASN A 91 22.44 -5.27 -3.88
C ASN A 91 21.40 -5.43 -5.00
N LEU A 92 20.34 -4.63 -4.96
CA LEU A 92 19.25 -4.63 -5.94
C LEU A 92 18.93 -3.19 -6.38
N PRO A 93 18.46 -2.98 -7.62
CA PRO A 93 17.95 -1.68 -8.03
C PRO A 93 16.70 -1.30 -7.22
N LEU A 94 16.40 0.01 -7.14
CA LEU A 94 15.19 0.49 -6.48
C LEU A 94 13.95 0.28 -7.37
N THR A 95 12.85 -0.16 -6.78
CA THR A 95 11.53 -0.12 -7.42
C THR A 95 11.11 1.36 -7.54
N ASN A 96 11.18 1.91 -8.75
CA ASN A 96 10.86 3.32 -9.02
C ASN A 96 9.62 3.43 -9.93
N GLY A 97 8.54 2.74 -9.57
CA GLY A 97 7.30 2.66 -10.36
C GLY A 97 7.35 1.77 -11.59
N LEU A 98 8.50 1.15 -11.88
CA LEU A 98 8.70 0.24 -13.01
C LEU A 98 8.66 -1.22 -12.56
N GLN A 99 8.18 -2.10 -13.43
CA GLN A 99 8.32 -3.55 -13.26
C GLN A 99 9.76 -3.99 -13.59
N ILE A 100 10.57 -4.22 -12.56
CA ILE A 100 11.94 -4.72 -12.72
C ILE A 100 11.94 -6.25 -12.61
N GLN A 101 11.95 -6.94 -13.75
CA GLN A 101 11.75 -8.40 -13.84
C GLN A 101 12.82 -9.22 -13.10
N ASN A 102 14.05 -8.70 -12.97
CA ASN A 102 15.15 -9.38 -12.29
C ASN A 102 15.13 -9.17 -10.76
N GLY A 103 14.08 -8.55 -10.22
CA GLY A 103 13.96 -8.19 -8.80
C GLY A 103 14.46 -6.77 -8.50
N SER A 104 13.91 -6.20 -7.44
CA SER A 104 14.22 -4.84 -6.96
C SER A 104 13.90 -4.70 -5.47
N CYS A 105 14.36 -3.62 -4.84
CA CYS A 105 13.97 -3.25 -3.49
C CYS A 105 13.06 -2.02 -3.53
N ASN A 106 11.88 -2.11 -2.90
CA ASN A 106 10.94 -1.01 -2.88
C ASN A 106 11.08 -0.17 -1.59
N PRO A 107 11.45 1.12 -1.69
CA PRO A 107 11.50 2.01 -0.52
C PRO A 107 10.14 2.62 -0.14
N ALA A 108 9.11 2.49 -0.99
CA ALA A 108 7.80 3.03 -0.69
C ALA A 108 7.18 2.33 0.53
N PRO A 109 6.61 3.08 1.49
CA PRO A 109 5.98 2.46 2.64
C PRO A 109 4.75 1.65 2.21
N MET A 110 4.44 0.63 3.00
CA MET A 110 3.32 -0.28 2.75
C MET A 110 1.96 0.45 2.67
N GLY A 111 1.77 1.47 3.51
CA GLY A 111 0.57 2.31 3.54
C GLY A 111 -0.33 2.04 4.74
N VAL A 112 -1.59 2.44 4.61
CA VAL A 112 -2.58 2.36 5.68
C VAL A 112 -3.16 0.95 5.74
N ILE A 113 -3.11 0.33 6.93
CA ILE A 113 -3.58 -1.03 7.16
C ILE A 113 -5.08 -1.02 7.44
N ALA A 114 -5.86 -1.85 6.72
CA ALA A 114 -7.30 -1.93 6.92
C ALA A 114 -7.65 -2.56 8.28
N PRO A 115 -8.65 -2.02 9.01
CA PRO A 115 -9.08 -2.61 10.28
C PRO A 115 -9.68 -4.00 10.04
N SER A 116 -9.64 -4.86 11.07
CA SER A 116 -10.15 -6.23 10.98
C SER A 116 -11.64 -6.30 10.61
N THR A 117 -12.43 -5.26 10.92
CA THR A 117 -13.85 -5.15 10.54
C THR A 117 -14.07 -4.93 9.04
N ASN A 118 -13.06 -4.42 8.34
CA ASN A 118 -13.12 -4.06 6.92
C ASN A 118 -12.07 -4.80 6.09
N MET A 119 -11.69 -6.00 6.51
CA MET A 119 -10.86 -6.86 5.66
C MET A 119 -11.67 -7.25 4.41
N PRO A 120 -11.09 -7.11 3.20
CA PRO A 120 -11.67 -7.66 1.99
C PRO A 120 -11.97 -9.15 2.06
N SER A 121 -12.98 -9.57 1.29
CA SER A 121 -13.23 -10.98 1.00
C SER A 121 -13.86 -11.08 -0.38
N SER A 122 -13.54 -12.13 -1.12
CA SER A 122 -14.13 -12.39 -2.44
C SER A 122 -14.63 -13.82 -2.60
N LYS A 123 -15.55 -14.03 -3.55
CA LYS A 123 -16.02 -15.36 -3.96
C LYS A 123 -16.44 -15.36 -5.42
N PHE A 124 -15.92 -16.30 -6.22
CA PHE A 124 -16.39 -16.52 -7.58
C PHE A 124 -17.84 -17.01 -7.57
N VAL A 125 -18.68 -16.31 -8.32
CA VAL A 125 -20.10 -16.62 -8.54
C VAL A 125 -20.26 -17.46 -9.81
N THR A 126 -19.51 -17.13 -10.85
CA THR A 126 -19.46 -17.86 -12.13
C THR A 126 -18.04 -17.79 -12.71
N PRO A 127 -17.48 -18.91 -13.20
CA PRO A 127 -17.93 -20.28 -12.91
C PRO A 127 -17.87 -20.58 -11.40
N LYS A 128 -18.68 -21.53 -10.93
CA LYS A 128 -18.57 -22.05 -9.55
C LYS A 128 -17.47 -23.11 -9.48
N ASN A 129 -17.10 -23.45 -8.26
CA ASN A 129 -16.15 -24.55 -8.05
C ASN A 129 -16.72 -25.87 -8.59
N LEU A 130 -15.90 -26.54 -9.40
CA LEU A 130 -16.19 -27.77 -10.14
C LEU A 130 -17.24 -27.64 -11.25
N ASP A 131 -17.57 -26.43 -11.68
CA ASP A 131 -18.43 -26.22 -12.86
C ASP A 131 -17.71 -26.63 -14.15
N ALA A 132 -18.49 -26.71 -15.23
CA ALA A 132 -17.98 -26.83 -16.58
C ALA A 132 -18.47 -25.68 -17.46
N VAL A 133 -17.61 -25.25 -18.38
CA VAL A 133 -17.94 -24.31 -19.45
C VAL A 133 -17.64 -24.94 -20.80
N GLN A 134 -18.34 -24.48 -21.84
CA GLN A 134 -18.16 -25.01 -23.19
C GLN A 134 -16.82 -24.56 -23.78
N ALA A 135 -16.08 -25.49 -24.37
CA ALA A 135 -14.80 -25.22 -25.02
C ALA A 135 -14.94 -24.20 -26.17
N ASN A 136 -13.92 -23.34 -26.29
CA ASN A 136 -13.77 -22.31 -27.33
C ASN A 136 -15.01 -21.42 -27.49
N THR A 137 -15.75 -21.20 -26.39
CA THR A 137 -16.96 -20.39 -26.33
C THR A 137 -16.77 -19.32 -25.27
N THR A 138 -17.09 -18.07 -25.60
CA THR A 138 -17.04 -16.97 -24.63
C THR A 138 -17.88 -17.30 -23.41
N PHE A 139 -17.31 -17.10 -22.22
CA PHE A 139 -18.01 -17.17 -20.95
C PHE A 139 -17.62 -15.97 -20.08
N GLU A 140 -18.48 -15.67 -19.11
CA GLU A 140 -18.27 -14.58 -18.16
C GLU A 140 -17.68 -15.13 -16.85
N ILE A 141 -16.70 -14.41 -16.31
CA ILE A 141 -16.25 -14.56 -14.94
C ILE A 141 -16.96 -13.50 -14.12
N VAL A 142 -17.60 -13.91 -13.02
CA VAL A 142 -18.24 -13.02 -12.05
C VAL A 142 -17.70 -13.35 -10.67
N MET A 143 -17.24 -12.34 -9.95
CA MET A 143 -16.78 -12.47 -8.57
C MET A 143 -17.50 -11.47 -7.68
N ALA A 144 -18.14 -11.96 -6.62
CA ALA A 144 -18.64 -11.11 -5.55
C ALA A 144 -17.45 -10.66 -4.70
N ILE A 145 -17.41 -9.37 -4.36
CA ILE A 145 -16.36 -8.79 -3.54
C ILE A 145 -16.94 -7.86 -2.49
N LYS A 146 -16.36 -7.92 -1.28
CA LYS A 146 -16.76 -7.10 -0.13
C LYS A 146 -15.53 -6.41 0.45
N ASN A 147 -15.73 -5.21 0.99
CA ASN A 147 -14.72 -4.42 1.70
C ASN A 147 -13.45 -4.15 0.86
N LEU A 148 -13.62 -3.98 -0.46
CA LEU A 148 -12.63 -3.40 -1.36
C LEU A 148 -13.34 -2.40 -2.28
N GLN A 149 -12.87 -1.16 -2.34
CA GLN A 149 -13.34 -0.19 -3.31
C GLN A 149 -12.62 -0.45 -4.64
N THR A 150 -13.20 -1.33 -5.46
CA THR A 150 -12.67 -1.72 -6.77
C THR A 150 -12.79 -0.61 -7.82
N GLY A 151 -12.17 -0.82 -8.99
CA GLY A 151 -12.13 0.16 -10.07
C GLY A 151 -11.02 1.20 -9.95
N ASN A 152 -10.11 1.05 -8.98
CA ASN A 152 -8.98 1.95 -8.77
C ASN A 152 -7.69 1.23 -9.19
N PHE A 153 -7.37 1.36 -10.47
CA PHE A 153 -6.19 0.80 -11.11
C PHE A 153 -5.28 1.93 -11.60
N THR A 154 -3.99 1.85 -11.26
CA THR A 154 -2.97 2.76 -11.80
C THR A 154 -2.13 2.05 -12.86
N ASN A 155 -1.34 2.79 -13.65
CA ASN A 155 -0.60 2.17 -14.75
C ASN A 155 0.57 1.30 -14.22
N PRO A 156 0.59 -0.02 -14.44
CA PRO A 156 1.67 -0.90 -13.97
C PRO A 156 3.01 -0.64 -14.65
N ASP A 157 3.05 0.02 -15.80
CA ASP A 157 4.31 0.32 -16.46
C ASP A 157 5.06 1.49 -15.82
N SER A 158 4.36 2.34 -15.06
CA SER A 158 4.90 3.61 -14.54
C SER A 158 4.62 3.89 -13.07
N THR A 159 3.71 3.15 -12.43
CA THR A 159 3.31 3.36 -11.02
C THR A 159 3.31 2.07 -10.20
N TYR A 160 3.98 1.01 -10.68
CA TYR A 160 4.03 -0.28 -10.00
C TYR A 160 4.71 -0.19 -8.63
N TYR A 161 3.94 -0.45 -7.58
CA TYR A 161 4.32 -0.28 -6.18
C TYR A 161 4.87 1.13 -5.84
N ALA A 162 4.50 2.14 -6.62
CA ALA A 162 5.07 3.49 -6.51
C ALA A 162 4.46 4.31 -5.36
N ALA A 163 3.26 3.95 -4.89
CA ALA A 163 2.63 4.63 -3.77
C ALA A 163 1.92 3.67 -2.81
N PRO A 164 1.79 4.08 -1.53
CA PRO A 164 1.28 3.21 -0.46
C PRO A 164 -0.20 2.86 -0.61
N GLN A 165 -0.63 1.78 0.06
CA GLN A 165 -2.06 1.47 0.20
C GLN A 165 -2.81 2.62 0.89
N LEU A 166 -3.98 2.99 0.36
CA LEU A 166 -4.88 3.98 0.92
C LEU A 166 -6.23 3.36 1.28
N LEU A 167 -6.90 3.97 2.26
CA LEU A 167 -8.29 3.67 2.62
C LEU A 167 -9.19 4.85 2.22
N ASN A 168 -10.45 4.56 1.89
CA ASN A 168 -11.47 5.57 1.72
C ASN A 168 -11.99 6.07 3.09
N SER A 169 -12.98 6.98 3.07
CA SER A 169 -13.58 7.54 4.29
C SER A 169 -14.26 6.51 5.20
N GLU A 170 -14.56 5.32 4.69
CA GLU A 170 -15.18 4.21 5.43
C GLU A 170 -14.15 3.22 5.95
N ASN A 171 -12.85 3.50 5.81
CA ASN A 171 -11.73 2.59 6.11
C ASN A 171 -11.73 1.33 5.23
N VAL A 172 -12.21 1.42 4.00
CA VAL A 172 -12.16 0.34 3.00
C VAL A 172 -10.96 0.59 2.07
N ILE A 173 -10.22 -0.47 1.73
CA ILE A 173 -9.06 -0.37 0.85
C ILE A 173 -9.49 0.15 -0.53
N ILE A 174 -8.72 1.10 -1.09
CA ILE A 174 -8.89 1.58 -2.46
C ILE A 174 -8.00 0.76 -3.39
N GLY A 175 -8.58 0.07 -4.36
CA GLY A 175 -7.81 -0.82 -5.21
C GLY A 175 -8.58 -1.44 -6.38
N HIS A 176 -8.11 -2.61 -6.80
CA HIS A 176 -8.66 -3.38 -7.90
C HIS A 176 -8.39 -4.87 -7.70
N THR A 177 -8.87 -5.70 -8.64
CA THR A 177 -8.57 -7.13 -8.66
C THR A 177 -8.06 -7.53 -10.03
N HIS A 178 -7.30 -8.62 -10.09
CA HIS A 178 -7.04 -9.36 -11.32
C HIS A 178 -7.75 -10.71 -11.27
N PHE A 179 -8.04 -11.28 -12.43
CA PHE A 179 -8.39 -12.69 -12.58
C PHE A 179 -7.32 -13.40 -13.39
N VAL A 180 -6.94 -14.59 -12.92
CA VAL A 180 -5.94 -15.44 -13.56
C VAL A 180 -6.51 -16.83 -13.73
N ILE A 181 -6.46 -17.34 -14.95
CA ILE A 181 -6.81 -18.72 -15.27
C ILE A 181 -5.56 -19.48 -15.63
N GLU A 182 -5.23 -20.50 -14.85
CA GLU A 182 -4.11 -21.42 -15.07
C GLU A 182 -4.65 -22.78 -15.54
N GLN A 183 -4.05 -23.35 -16.59
CA GLN A 183 -4.34 -24.72 -16.99
C GLN A 183 -3.62 -25.69 -16.04
N LEU A 184 -4.33 -26.71 -15.57
CA LEU A 184 -3.79 -27.76 -14.72
C LEU A 184 -3.60 -29.05 -15.52
N SER A 185 -2.65 -29.87 -15.09
CA SER A 185 -2.49 -31.24 -15.60
C SER A 185 -3.64 -32.16 -15.16
N SER A 186 -4.15 -31.96 -13.95
CA SER A 186 -5.31 -32.63 -13.37
C SER A 186 -5.86 -31.77 -12.22
N ILE A 187 -7.14 -31.94 -11.87
CA ILE A 187 -7.76 -31.27 -10.73
C ILE A 187 -7.20 -31.77 -9.38
N THR A 188 -6.65 -32.98 -9.37
CA THR A 188 -6.03 -33.62 -8.19
C THR A 188 -4.51 -33.41 -8.13
N SER A 189 -3.94 -32.61 -9.04
CA SER A 189 -2.50 -32.36 -9.08
C SER A 189 -2.02 -31.68 -7.79
N THR A 190 -0.96 -32.23 -7.21
CA THR A 190 -0.24 -31.64 -6.07
C THR A 190 1.05 -30.94 -6.48
N GLN A 191 1.33 -30.86 -7.79
CA GLN A 191 2.53 -30.19 -8.30
C GLN A 191 2.32 -28.67 -8.29
N PRO A 192 3.28 -27.88 -7.77
CA PRO A 192 3.22 -26.43 -7.87
C PRO A 192 3.08 -25.98 -9.34
N SER A 193 2.18 -25.03 -9.59
CA SER A 193 2.06 -24.44 -10.92
C SER A 193 3.23 -23.49 -11.22
N ASP A 194 3.47 -23.26 -12.51
CA ASP A 194 4.43 -22.27 -12.99
C ASP A 194 3.72 -20.90 -13.08
N PRO A 195 4.00 -19.94 -12.18
CA PRO A 195 3.24 -18.69 -12.10
C PRO A 195 3.51 -17.75 -13.29
N THR A 196 4.43 -18.10 -14.20
CA THR A 196 4.67 -17.35 -15.45
C THR A 196 3.76 -17.81 -16.59
N LYS A 197 2.98 -18.89 -16.39
CA LYS A 197 2.11 -19.49 -17.41
C LYS A 197 0.65 -19.40 -16.99
N PHE A 198 -0.15 -18.76 -17.82
CA PHE A 198 -1.60 -18.67 -17.65
C PHE A 198 -2.29 -18.78 -19.01
N ALA A 199 -3.52 -19.32 -19.00
CA ALA A 199 -4.39 -19.36 -20.16
C ALA A 199 -5.15 -18.04 -20.35
N HIS A 200 -5.39 -17.29 -19.26
CA HIS A 200 -5.98 -15.96 -19.29
C HIS A 200 -5.50 -15.13 -18.10
N PHE A 201 -5.22 -13.85 -18.32
CA PHE A 201 -4.95 -12.87 -17.28
C PHE A 201 -5.66 -11.57 -17.64
N VAL A 202 -6.34 -10.97 -16.69
CA VAL A 202 -7.01 -9.68 -16.89
C VAL A 202 -7.07 -8.87 -15.59
N GLY A 203 -6.76 -7.58 -15.70
CA GLY A 203 -7.06 -6.60 -14.66
C GLY A 203 -8.50 -6.13 -14.75
N VAL A 204 -9.23 -6.22 -13.65
CA VAL A 204 -10.62 -5.81 -13.57
C VAL A 204 -10.68 -4.36 -13.10
N ASN A 205 -10.70 -3.46 -14.08
CA ASN A 205 -10.56 -2.02 -13.88
C ASN A 205 -11.88 -1.31 -13.61
N THR A 206 -13.00 -2.03 -13.60
CA THR A 206 -14.32 -1.47 -13.31
C THR A 206 -14.63 -1.53 -11.81
N PRO A 207 -15.40 -0.57 -11.28
CA PRO A 207 -16.01 -0.70 -9.96
C PRO A 207 -16.90 -1.95 -9.89
N ALA A 208 -17.14 -2.42 -8.67
CA ALA A 208 -18.17 -3.41 -8.42
C ALA A 208 -19.55 -2.82 -8.73
N ASP A 209 -20.47 -3.67 -9.22
CA ASP A 209 -21.87 -3.31 -9.43
C ASP A 209 -22.62 -3.08 -8.12
N ASP A 210 -23.90 -2.69 -8.22
CA ASP A 210 -24.77 -2.44 -7.05
C ASP A 210 -25.00 -3.69 -6.18
N GLN A 211 -24.69 -4.89 -6.69
CA GLN A 211 -24.75 -6.15 -5.97
C GLN A 211 -23.39 -6.56 -5.39
N GLY A 212 -22.34 -5.76 -5.61
CA GLY A 212 -20.99 -6.02 -5.14
C GLY A 212 -20.21 -7.00 -6.02
N ASN A 213 -20.54 -7.15 -7.30
CA ASN A 213 -19.81 -8.02 -8.22
C ASN A 213 -18.89 -7.26 -9.17
N VAL A 214 -17.79 -7.90 -9.53
CA VAL A 214 -16.94 -7.48 -10.65
C VAL A 214 -16.91 -8.60 -11.69
N SER A 215 -16.97 -8.23 -12.96
CA SER A 215 -17.17 -9.18 -14.07
C SER A 215 -16.28 -8.90 -15.28
N VAL A 216 -15.86 -9.96 -15.96
CA VAL A 216 -15.13 -9.87 -17.24
C VAL A 216 -15.46 -11.06 -18.14
N ASN A 217 -15.39 -10.85 -19.46
CA ASN A 217 -15.57 -11.92 -20.45
C ASN A 217 -14.23 -12.54 -20.84
N VAL A 218 -14.17 -13.87 -20.86
CA VAL A 218 -13.11 -14.64 -21.51
C VAL A 218 -13.49 -14.83 -22.97
N THR A 219 -13.23 -13.81 -23.79
CA THR A 219 -13.61 -13.78 -25.20
C THR A 219 -12.92 -14.90 -25.98
N GLY A 220 -13.71 -15.69 -26.72
CA GLY A 220 -13.22 -16.86 -27.46
C GLY A 220 -13.07 -18.13 -26.61
N GLY A 221 -13.26 -18.02 -25.29
CA GLY A 221 -13.22 -19.14 -24.36
C GLY A 221 -11.82 -19.75 -24.20
N LEU A 222 -11.80 -21.02 -23.81
CA LEU A 222 -10.58 -21.80 -23.55
C LEU A 222 -10.67 -23.16 -24.26
N PRO A 223 -9.54 -23.80 -24.58
CA PRO A 223 -9.55 -25.18 -25.08
C PRO A 223 -9.95 -26.17 -23.97
N PRO A 224 -10.38 -27.40 -24.32
CA PRO A 224 -10.73 -28.41 -23.33
C PRO A 224 -9.61 -28.66 -22.31
N GLY A 225 -9.98 -28.85 -21.04
CA GLY A 225 -9.02 -29.09 -19.96
C GLY A 225 -9.58 -28.84 -18.57
N VAL A 226 -8.69 -28.92 -17.57
CA VAL A 226 -8.97 -28.54 -16.19
C VAL A 226 -8.23 -27.25 -15.88
N TYR A 227 -8.89 -26.33 -15.19
CA TYR A 227 -8.36 -25.00 -14.93
C TYR A 227 -8.56 -24.59 -13.48
N LYS A 228 -7.64 -23.76 -12.99
CA LYS A 228 -7.77 -23.01 -11.75
C LYS A 228 -8.03 -21.55 -12.11
N LEU A 229 -9.09 -20.96 -11.56
CA LEU A 229 -9.36 -19.53 -11.63
C LEU A 229 -9.09 -18.93 -10.24
N SER A 230 -8.23 -17.91 -10.19
CA SER A 230 -7.82 -17.22 -8.97
C SER A 230 -8.06 -15.71 -9.08
N SER A 231 -8.38 -15.05 -7.96
CA SER A 231 -8.31 -13.59 -7.86
C SER A 231 -6.93 -13.13 -7.39
N ILE A 232 -6.60 -11.87 -7.67
CA ILE A 232 -5.48 -11.15 -7.05
C ILE A 232 -5.99 -9.76 -6.64
N ASN A 233 -6.43 -9.63 -5.40
CA ASN A 233 -6.89 -8.39 -4.80
C ASN A 233 -5.70 -7.52 -4.38
N THR A 234 -5.68 -6.27 -4.86
CA THR A 234 -4.56 -5.34 -4.67
C THR A 234 -5.06 -3.95 -4.30
N SER A 235 -4.18 -3.15 -3.71
CA SER A 235 -4.33 -1.69 -3.68
C SER A 235 -4.12 -1.10 -5.08
N ALA A 236 -4.41 0.20 -5.25
CA ALA A 236 -4.37 0.84 -6.55
C ALA A 236 -3.03 0.70 -7.29
N ASN A 237 -1.90 0.76 -6.59
CA ASN A 237 -0.55 0.58 -7.16
C ASN A 237 -0.05 -0.86 -7.11
N HIS A 238 -0.96 -1.83 -7.17
CA HIS A 238 -0.70 -3.26 -7.25
C HIS A 238 -0.14 -3.92 -5.99
N VAL A 239 0.12 -3.18 -4.90
CA VAL A 239 0.55 -3.77 -3.62
C VAL A 239 -0.52 -4.78 -3.15
N PRO A 240 -0.16 -6.01 -2.76
CA PRO A 240 -1.10 -6.96 -2.17
C PRO A 240 -1.88 -6.32 -1.01
N VAL A 241 -3.17 -6.63 -0.87
CA VAL A 241 -3.99 -6.03 0.19
C VAL A 241 -3.42 -6.32 1.58
N LEU A 242 -3.31 -5.26 2.40
CA LEU A 242 -2.72 -5.32 3.74
C LEU A 242 -3.79 -5.16 4.82
N VAL A 243 -3.80 -6.08 5.80
CA VAL A 243 -4.82 -6.16 6.87
C VAL A 243 -4.20 -6.23 8.27
N ALA A 244 -5.00 -5.88 9.29
CA ALA A 244 -4.52 -5.59 10.64
C ALA A 244 -4.17 -6.81 11.52
N VAL A 245 -4.45 -8.04 11.09
CA VAL A 245 -4.25 -9.24 11.91
C VAL A 245 -3.60 -10.34 11.08
N ALA A 246 -2.77 -11.17 11.72
CA ALA A 246 -2.13 -12.31 11.05
C ALA A 246 -3.08 -13.52 10.88
N GLN A 247 -4.05 -13.69 11.79
CA GLN A 247 -5.04 -14.76 11.74
C GLN A 247 -6.30 -14.26 11.03
N HIS A 248 -6.37 -14.50 9.72
CA HIS A 248 -7.53 -14.17 8.88
C HIS A 248 -7.72 -15.21 7.76
N GLY A 249 -8.89 -15.19 7.11
CA GLY A 249 -9.13 -16.00 5.91
C GLY A 249 -8.39 -15.45 4.69
N SER A 250 -8.32 -16.24 3.61
CA SER A 250 -7.78 -15.74 2.35
C SER A 250 -8.55 -14.50 1.87
N MET A 251 -7.80 -13.50 1.44
CA MET A 251 -8.36 -12.27 0.87
C MET A 251 -8.75 -12.47 -0.60
N ASP A 252 -8.19 -13.51 -1.22
CA ASP A 252 -8.46 -13.96 -2.58
C ASP A 252 -9.31 -15.21 -2.59
N ASP A 253 -10.01 -15.46 -3.70
CA ASP A 253 -10.73 -16.70 -3.95
C ASP A 253 -10.07 -17.51 -5.06
N GLN A 254 -10.28 -18.82 -4.98
CA GLN A 254 -9.79 -19.79 -5.95
C GLN A 254 -10.86 -20.85 -6.16
N ILE A 255 -11.10 -21.17 -7.43
CA ILE A 255 -11.96 -22.28 -7.82
C ILE A 255 -11.31 -23.08 -8.94
N TYR A 256 -11.76 -24.32 -9.07
CA TYR A 256 -11.37 -25.22 -10.13
C TYR A 256 -12.56 -25.45 -11.05
N PHE A 257 -12.35 -25.50 -12.35
CA PHE A 257 -13.44 -25.74 -13.29
C PHE A 257 -12.94 -26.51 -14.51
N PHE A 258 -13.89 -27.09 -15.22
CA PHE A 258 -13.64 -27.87 -16.43
C PHE A 258 -14.01 -27.05 -17.65
N VAL A 259 -13.26 -27.26 -18.72
CA VAL A 259 -13.65 -26.83 -20.06
C VAL A 259 -13.87 -28.09 -20.88
N THR A 260 -15.10 -28.31 -21.31
CA THR A 260 -15.51 -29.54 -22.00
C THR A 260 -16.19 -29.22 -23.32
N ALA A 261 -16.21 -30.17 -24.24
CA ALA A 261 -16.74 -29.95 -25.58
C ALA A 261 -18.23 -29.54 -25.57
N ASP A 262 -19.02 -30.07 -24.62
CA ASP A 262 -20.45 -29.83 -24.49
C ASP A 262 -20.83 -28.96 -23.28
N GLY A 263 -19.85 -28.40 -22.57
CA GLY A 263 -20.06 -27.59 -21.37
C GLY A 263 -20.63 -28.35 -20.19
N LYS A 264 -20.64 -29.69 -20.21
CA LYS A 264 -21.08 -30.51 -19.07
C LYS A 264 -19.91 -30.93 -18.23
N ARG A 265 -20.15 -31.01 -16.92
CA ARG A 265 -19.19 -31.50 -15.94
C ARG A 265 -18.89 -32.98 -16.21
N PRO A 266 -17.62 -33.42 -16.20
CA PRO A 266 -17.28 -34.83 -16.27
C PRO A 266 -17.88 -35.63 -15.11
N ASP A 267 -18.39 -36.83 -15.40
CA ASP A 267 -18.95 -37.75 -14.38
C ASP A 267 -17.86 -38.27 -13.42
N ASN A 268 -16.62 -38.39 -13.91
CA ASN A 268 -15.46 -38.73 -13.11
C ASN A 268 -14.49 -37.54 -13.06
N ILE A 269 -14.19 -37.07 -11.86
CA ILE A 269 -13.29 -35.92 -11.60
C ILE A 269 -11.94 -36.35 -11.01
N ASP A 270 -11.74 -37.67 -10.84
CA ASP A 270 -10.52 -38.25 -10.29
C ASP A 270 -9.39 -38.36 -11.34
#